data_AF-A0A424PZE0-F1
#
_entry.id   AF-A0A424PZE0-F1
#
_cell.length_a   1.000
_cell.length_b   1.000
_cell.length_c   1.000
_cell.angle_alpha   90.00
_cell.angle_beta   90.00
_cell.angle_gamma   90.00
#
_symmetry.space_group_name_H-M   'P 1'
#
loop_
_entity.id
_entity.type
_entity.pdbx_description
1 polymer ?
#
loop_
_entity_poly.entity_id
_entity_poly.type
_entity_poly.pdbx_seq_one_letter_code
_entity_poly.pdbx_strand_id
1 'polypeptide(L)'
;ISGALSGVLAASRFLFAIARDNLLPQPLEDINIKFETPHWAIIITSVAMAICILTLPVKDVAKLASGFQIMVLIALNFSVIILRNANFEHDWYHPKFKSPLYPWMQIFGIISGGILVFVMGEKAILGGLAAVVIGVATYYIYGKKHYQMSTTPFQTFCQMLSNSTAAESKLHHAAFHAADLGGSNHLTLKEFISALKALKFEFTNDEYRDIFHKADTDANGYIDIDEFLDMLENDILEEA
;
A
#
# COMPACT_ATOMS: atom_id res chain seq x y z
N ILE A 1 14.78 -11.40 -30.02
CA ILE A 1 15.96 -11.47 -29.13
C ILE A 1 15.87 -10.44 -27.99
N SER A 2 15.55 -9.17 -28.26
CA SER A 2 15.43 -8.11 -27.24
C SER A 2 14.46 -8.46 -26.07
N GLY A 3 13.25 -8.95 -26.35
CA GLY A 3 12.25 -9.22 -25.30
C GLY A 3 12.65 -10.27 -24.26
N ALA A 4 13.34 -11.34 -24.67
CA ALA A 4 13.76 -12.41 -23.75
C ALA A 4 14.87 -11.94 -22.80
N LEU A 5 15.86 -11.19 -23.32
CA LEU A 5 16.92 -10.61 -22.51
C LEU A 5 16.37 -9.59 -21.52
N SER A 6 15.48 -8.70 -21.98
CA SER A 6 14.80 -7.72 -21.11
C SER A 6 13.98 -8.42 -20.01
N GLY A 7 13.31 -9.52 -20.32
CA GLY A 7 12.54 -10.30 -19.35
C GLY A 7 13.42 -10.89 -18.24
N VAL A 8 14.55 -11.50 -18.60
CA VAL A 8 15.51 -12.06 -17.62
C VAL A 8 16.10 -10.96 -16.74
N LEU A 9 16.48 -9.82 -17.32
CA LEU A 9 17.02 -8.67 -16.59
C LEU A 9 15.98 -7.98 -15.69
N ALA A 10 14.70 -7.99 -16.07
CA ALA A 10 13.63 -7.48 -15.21
C ALA A 10 13.34 -8.44 -14.04
N ALA A 11 13.25 -9.75 -14.31
CA ALA A 11 12.99 -10.77 -13.29
C ALA A 11 14.06 -10.79 -12.19
N SER A 12 15.33 -10.65 -12.55
CA SER A 12 16.42 -10.63 -11.57
C SER A 12 16.36 -9.43 -10.62
N ARG A 13 15.89 -8.27 -11.10
CA ARG A 13 15.71 -7.06 -10.26
C ARG A 13 14.56 -7.20 -9.27
N PHE A 14 13.47 -7.86 -9.65
CA PHE A 14 12.40 -8.17 -8.69
C PHE A 14 12.91 -9.07 -7.57
N LEU A 15 13.67 -10.12 -7.91
CA LEU A 15 14.23 -11.03 -6.91
C LEU A 15 15.21 -10.33 -5.96
N PHE A 16 16.08 -9.47 -6.51
CA PHE A 16 17.00 -8.64 -5.74
C PHE A 16 16.26 -7.68 -4.80
N ALA A 17 15.21 -7.00 -5.27
CA ALA A 17 14.43 -6.08 -4.43
C ALA A 17 13.74 -6.82 -3.27
N ILE A 18 13.18 -8.00 -3.53
CA ILE A 18 12.56 -8.83 -2.49
C ILE A 18 13.60 -9.34 -1.46
N ALA A 19 14.83 -9.65 -1.90
CA ALA A 19 15.92 -10.03 -1.01
C ALA A 19 16.37 -8.88 -0.10
N ARG A 20 16.47 -7.66 -0.66
CA ARG A 20 16.77 -6.44 0.10
C ARG A 20 15.74 -6.13 1.18
N ASP A 21 14.47 -6.50 0.95
CA ASP A 21 13.41 -6.39 1.94
C ASP A 21 13.42 -7.54 2.98
N ASN A 22 14.49 -8.35 3.03
CA ASN A 22 14.69 -9.52 3.90
C ASN A 22 13.63 -10.63 3.76
N LEU A 23 12.89 -10.66 2.65
CA LEU A 23 11.88 -11.70 2.38
C LEU A 23 12.48 -12.95 1.71
N LEU A 24 13.72 -12.85 1.21
CA LEU A 24 14.46 -13.93 0.56
C LEU A 24 15.90 -14.03 1.12
N PRO A 25 16.62 -15.15 0.86
CA PRO A 25 18.00 -15.32 1.31
C PRO A 25 18.91 -14.16 0.91
N GLN A 26 19.66 -13.62 1.87
CA GLN A 26 20.58 -12.48 1.67
C GLN A 26 21.60 -12.62 0.53
N PRO A 27 22.11 -13.81 0.16
CA PRO A 27 23.01 -13.95 -0.98
C PRO A 27 22.42 -13.47 -2.33
N LEU A 28 21.10 -13.35 -2.43
CA LEU A 28 20.43 -12.83 -3.63
C LEU A 28 20.52 -11.30 -3.75
N GLU A 29 20.85 -10.61 -2.66
CA GLU A 29 21.13 -9.18 -2.62
C GLU A 29 22.57 -8.86 -3.05
N ASP A 30 23.47 -9.83 -3.12
CA ASP A 30 24.87 -9.54 -3.42
C ASP A 30 25.09 -9.05 -4.87
N ILE A 31 25.63 -7.84 -4.99
CA ILE A 31 26.02 -7.23 -6.27
C ILE A 31 27.51 -7.43 -6.57
N ASN A 32 27.83 -7.63 -7.85
CA ASN A 32 29.23 -7.75 -8.27
C ASN A 32 29.93 -6.38 -8.28
N ILE A 33 31.12 -6.28 -7.69
CA ILE A 33 31.94 -5.06 -7.60
C ILE A 33 32.29 -4.41 -8.95
N LYS A 34 32.37 -5.17 -10.05
CA LYS A 34 32.80 -4.64 -11.35
C LYS A 34 31.65 -4.27 -12.28
N PHE A 35 30.55 -5.03 -12.21
CA PHE A 35 29.42 -4.91 -13.14
C PHE A 35 28.16 -4.37 -12.47
N GLU A 36 28.17 -4.16 -11.15
CA GLU A 36 27.05 -3.61 -10.37
C GLU A 36 25.72 -4.35 -10.60
N THR A 37 25.82 -5.64 -10.89
CA THR A 37 24.67 -6.49 -11.24
C THR A 37 24.49 -7.60 -10.21
N PRO A 38 23.22 -7.95 -9.88
CA PRO A 38 22.92 -9.04 -8.96
C PRO A 38 23.10 -10.39 -9.67
N HIS A 39 24.34 -10.86 -9.71
CA HIS A 39 24.75 -12.04 -10.45
C HIS A 39 24.02 -13.32 -10.01
N TRP A 40 23.83 -13.54 -8.71
CA TRP A 40 23.08 -14.70 -8.19
C TRP A 40 21.62 -14.70 -8.64
N ALA A 41 20.97 -13.53 -8.61
CA ALA A 41 19.58 -13.40 -9.07
C ALA A 41 19.44 -13.69 -10.57
N ILE A 42 20.41 -13.25 -11.39
CA ILE A 42 20.43 -13.54 -12.83
C ILE A 42 20.64 -15.03 -13.10
N ILE A 43 21.57 -15.68 -12.40
CA ILE A 43 21.85 -17.11 -12.58
C ILE A 43 20.62 -17.94 -12.23
N ILE A 44 19.99 -17.69 -11.08
CA ILE A 44 18.81 -18.44 -10.63
C ILE A 44 17.64 -18.27 -11.60
N THR A 45 17.33 -17.04 -12.00
CA THR A 45 16.23 -16.79 -12.94
C THR A 45 16.49 -17.41 -14.31
N SER A 46 17.73 -17.38 -14.79
CA SER A 46 18.12 -17.99 -16.08
C SER A 46 18.07 -19.51 -16.04
N VAL A 47 18.56 -20.14 -14.97
CA VAL A 47 18.49 -21.60 -14.78
C VAL A 47 17.04 -22.05 -14.65
N ALA A 48 16.22 -21.36 -13.85
CA ALA A 48 14.80 -21.64 -13.72
C ALA A 48 14.07 -21.55 -15.08
N MET A 49 14.35 -20.50 -15.86
CA MET A 49 13.80 -20.35 -17.20
C MET A 49 14.24 -21.47 -18.14
N ALA A 50 15.52 -21.87 -18.11
CA ALA A 50 16.04 -22.97 -18.91
C ALA A 50 15.33 -24.29 -18.57
N ILE A 51 15.13 -24.58 -17.27
CA ILE A 51 14.39 -25.77 -16.82
C ILE A 51 12.93 -25.72 -17.33
N CYS A 52 12.25 -24.58 -17.22
CA CYS A 52 10.89 -24.43 -17.73
C CYS A 52 10.79 -24.68 -19.24
N ILE A 53 11.74 -24.16 -20.03
CA ILE A 53 11.75 -24.35 -21.50
C ILE A 53 11.99 -25.82 -21.88
N LEU A 54 12.81 -26.54 -21.10
CA LEU A 54 13.12 -27.95 -21.37
C LEU A 54 11.99 -28.91 -20.94
N THR A 55 11.22 -28.55 -19.92
CA THR A 55 10.23 -29.45 -19.29
C THR A 55 8.80 -29.18 -19.71
N LEU A 56 8.44 -27.95 -20.10
CA LEU A 56 7.06 -27.54 -20.33
C LEU A 56 6.80 -27.17 -21.80
N PRO A 57 5.68 -27.63 -22.39
CA PRO A 57 5.31 -27.24 -23.75
C PRO A 57 4.95 -25.75 -23.82
N VAL A 58 5.44 -25.06 -24.85
CA VAL A 58 5.33 -23.59 -25.00
C VAL A 58 3.88 -23.08 -24.89
N LYS A 59 2.90 -23.86 -25.35
CA LYS A 59 1.47 -23.51 -25.29
C LYS A 59 0.94 -23.44 -23.86
N ASP A 60 1.40 -24.33 -22.99
CA ASP A 60 0.96 -24.38 -21.59
C ASP A 60 1.71 -23.34 -20.76
N VAL A 61 3.01 -23.12 -21.02
CA VAL A 61 3.79 -22.05 -20.39
C VAL A 61 3.14 -20.68 -20.63
N ALA A 62 2.72 -20.39 -21.86
CA ALA A 62 2.04 -19.14 -22.20
C ALA A 62 0.72 -18.97 -21.42
N LYS A 63 -0.10 -20.02 -21.33
CA LYS A 63 -1.37 -19.98 -20.58
C LYS A 63 -1.14 -19.77 -19.08
N LEU A 64 -0.16 -20.47 -18.49
CA LEU A 64 0.19 -20.33 -17.08
C LEU A 64 0.71 -18.92 -16.77
N ALA A 65 1.64 -18.42 -17.59
CA ALA A 65 2.25 -17.10 -17.39
C ALA A 65 1.23 -15.96 -17.56
N SER A 66 0.39 -16.01 -18.59
CA SER A 66 -0.66 -15.00 -18.80
C SER A 66 -1.72 -15.04 -17.70
N GLY A 67 -2.14 -16.22 -17.25
CA GLY A 67 -3.06 -16.37 -16.13
C GLY A 67 -2.52 -15.74 -14.84
N PHE A 68 -1.27 -16.06 -14.50
CA PHE A 68 -0.56 -15.45 -13.38
C PHE A 68 -0.46 -13.92 -13.51
N GLN A 69 -0.09 -13.42 -14.69
CA GLN A 69 0.05 -11.98 -14.93
C GLN A 69 -1.28 -11.23 -14.75
N ILE A 70 -2.40 -11.81 -15.18
CA ILE A 70 -3.72 -11.21 -14.98
C ILE A 70 -4.06 -11.18 -13.47
N MET A 71 -3.77 -12.24 -12.73
CA MET A 71 -3.97 -12.25 -11.27
C MET A 71 -3.12 -11.19 -10.56
N VAL A 72 -1.88 -10.99 -10.98
CA VAL A 72 -1.03 -9.89 -10.48
C VAL A 72 -1.66 -8.53 -10.79
N LEU A 73 -2.20 -8.33 -12.01
CA LEU A 73 -2.89 -7.07 -12.35
C LEU A 73 -4.16 -6.84 -11.50
N ILE A 74 -4.93 -7.89 -11.19
CA ILE A 74 -6.07 -7.80 -10.28
C ILE A 74 -5.59 -7.38 -8.89
N ALA A 75 -4.57 -8.05 -8.35
CA ALA A 75 -3.98 -7.73 -7.05
C ALA A 75 -3.43 -6.30 -7.01
N LEU A 76 -2.78 -5.82 -8.07
CA LEU A 76 -2.28 -4.44 -8.16
C LEU A 76 -3.43 -3.42 -8.14
N ASN A 77 -4.51 -3.65 -8.88
CA ASN A 77 -5.69 -2.76 -8.85
C ASN A 77 -6.30 -2.72 -7.46
N PHE A 78 -6.38 -3.87 -6.79
CA PHE A 78 -6.86 -3.97 -5.42
C PHE A 78 -5.94 -3.23 -4.43
N SER A 79 -4.61 -3.43 -4.51
CA SER A 79 -3.63 -2.75 -3.68
C SER A 79 -3.69 -1.22 -3.83
N VAL A 80 -3.95 -0.69 -5.03
CA VAL A 80 -4.11 0.75 -5.24
C VAL A 80 -5.34 1.30 -4.52
N ILE A 81 -6.46 0.55 -4.50
CA ILE A 81 -7.66 0.97 -3.77
C ILE A 81 -7.37 1.01 -2.27
N ILE A 82 -6.70 -0.01 -1.74
CA ILE A 82 -6.32 -0.08 -0.32
C ILE A 82 -5.40 1.09 0.04
N LEU A 83 -4.31 1.30 -0.71
CA LEU A 83 -3.34 2.36 -0.40
C LEU A 83 -3.95 3.76 -0.41
N ARG A 84 -4.90 4.01 -1.31
CA ARG A 84 -5.57 5.32 -1.40
C ARG A 84 -6.59 5.53 -0.30
N ASN A 85 -7.21 4.47 0.22
CA ASN A 85 -8.15 4.56 1.32
C ASN A 85 -7.43 4.57 2.69
N ALA A 86 -6.33 3.84 2.82
CA ALA A 86 -5.54 3.72 4.05
C ALA A 86 -4.45 4.80 4.22
N ASN A 87 -4.45 5.84 3.37
CA ASN A 87 -3.39 6.86 3.31
C ASN A 87 -3.18 7.65 4.63
N PHE A 88 -4.08 7.53 5.58
CA PHE A 88 -4.09 8.38 6.76
C PHE A 88 -2.96 8.08 7.76
N GLU A 89 -2.42 6.86 7.77
CA GLU A 89 -1.40 6.43 8.74
C GLU A 89 0.03 6.46 8.17
N HIS A 90 0.20 6.78 6.88
CA HIS A 90 1.45 6.57 6.15
C HIS A 90 1.92 7.83 5.39
N ASP A 91 2.78 8.62 6.03
CA ASP A 91 3.39 9.84 5.45
C ASP A 91 4.20 9.58 4.16
N TRP A 92 4.65 8.35 3.91
CA TRP A 92 5.45 8.03 2.73
C TRP A 92 4.64 7.98 1.43
N TYR A 93 3.29 7.91 1.48
CA TYR A 93 2.45 7.73 0.30
C TYR A 93 1.84 9.05 -0.21
N HIS A 94 2.58 9.76 -1.06
CA HIS A 94 2.09 10.98 -1.73
C HIS A 94 1.99 10.79 -3.25
N PRO A 95 0.83 10.35 -3.79
CA PRO A 95 0.67 10.13 -5.22
C PRO A 95 0.66 11.45 -5.99
N LYS A 96 1.73 11.74 -6.75
CA LYS A 96 1.82 12.89 -7.66
C LYS A 96 0.79 12.83 -8.80
N PHE A 97 0.39 11.62 -9.22
CA PHE A 97 -0.58 11.41 -10.29
C PHE A 97 -1.86 10.75 -9.74
N LYS A 98 -3.00 11.39 -9.99
CA LYS A 98 -4.33 10.84 -9.71
C LYS A 98 -4.94 10.34 -11.03
N SER A 99 -5.46 9.11 -11.02
CA SER A 99 -6.05 8.49 -12.20
C SER A 99 -7.39 9.17 -12.55
N PRO A 100 -7.66 9.51 -13.81
CA PRO A 100 -8.77 10.41 -14.20
C PRO A 100 -10.18 9.90 -13.88
N LEU A 101 -10.38 8.63 -13.50
CA LEU A 101 -11.67 8.06 -13.10
C LEU A 101 -11.48 7.13 -11.87
N TYR A 102 -10.75 7.59 -10.85
CA TYR A 102 -10.65 6.82 -9.60
C TYR A 102 -11.99 6.82 -8.84
N PRO A 103 -12.48 5.68 -8.30
CA PRO A 103 -11.94 4.31 -8.33
C PRO A 103 -12.50 3.42 -9.46
N TRP A 104 -13.32 3.97 -10.35
CA TRP A 104 -14.03 3.20 -11.39
C TRP A 104 -13.07 2.43 -12.32
N MET A 105 -11.93 3.03 -12.67
CA MET A 105 -10.91 2.37 -13.49
C MET A 105 -10.34 1.11 -12.84
N GLN A 106 -10.10 1.15 -11.53
CA GLN A 106 -9.55 0.03 -10.77
C GLN A 106 -10.58 -1.08 -10.61
N ILE A 107 -11.84 -0.73 -10.35
CA ILE A 107 -12.96 -1.68 -10.28
C ILE A 107 -13.14 -2.39 -11.63
N PHE A 108 -13.10 -1.64 -12.74
CA PHE A 108 -13.14 -2.23 -14.07
C PHE A 108 -11.98 -3.21 -14.30
N GLY A 109 -10.76 -2.87 -13.87
CA GLY A 109 -9.60 -3.76 -13.96
C GLY A 109 -9.77 -5.07 -13.18
N ILE A 110 -10.35 -5.02 -11.98
CA ILE A 110 -10.62 -6.20 -11.15
C ILE A 110 -11.68 -7.08 -11.79
N ILE A 111 -12.81 -6.50 -12.22
CA ILE A 111 -13.92 -7.25 -12.82
C ILE A 111 -13.49 -7.85 -14.17
N SER A 112 -12.91 -7.04 -15.04
CA SER A 112 -12.43 -7.47 -16.36
C SER A 112 -11.35 -8.55 -16.24
N GLY A 113 -10.38 -8.36 -15.33
CA GLY A 113 -9.36 -9.36 -15.04
C GLY A 113 -9.96 -10.68 -14.55
N GLY A 114 -10.94 -10.63 -13.64
CA GLY A 114 -11.63 -11.82 -13.14
C GLY A 114 -12.35 -12.60 -14.25
N ILE A 115 -13.06 -11.89 -15.14
CA ILE A 115 -13.70 -12.50 -16.31
C ILE A 115 -12.65 -13.13 -17.23
N LEU A 116 -11.52 -12.45 -17.48
CA LEU A 116 -10.45 -12.98 -18.33
C LEU A 116 -9.80 -14.24 -17.77
N VAL A 117 -9.56 -14.30 -16.46
CA VAL A 117 -9.03 -15.50 -15.79
C VAL A 117 -10.01 -16.66 -15.94
N PHE A 118 -11.32 -16.40 -15.78
CA PHE A 118 -12.35 -17.41 -15.97
C PHE A 118 -12.38 -17.94 -17.43
N VAL A 119 -12.27 -17.04 -18.41
CA VAL A 119 -12.25 -17.40 -19.84
C VAL A 119 -10.99 -18.19 -20.25
N MET A 120 -9.85 -17.96 -19.60
CA MET A 120 -8.61 -18.71 -19.89
C MET A 120 -8.67 -20.19 -19.45
N GLY A 121 -9.62 -20.53 -18.58
CA GLY A 121 -9.86 -21.90 -18.13
C GLY A 121 -8.94 -22.36 -16.99
N GLU A 122 -9.12 -23.63 -16.61
CA GLU A 122 -8.57 -24.19 -15.36
C GLU A 122 -7.04 -24.11 -15.25
N LYS A 123 -6.32 -24.22 -16.37
CA LYS A 123 -4.85 -24.16 -16.37
C LYS A 123 -4.31 -22.82 -15.84
N ALA A 124 -4.98 -21.71 -16.15
CA ALA A 124 -4.56 -20.38 -15.68
C ALA A 124 -4.70 -20.25 -14.16
N ILE A 125 -5.83 -20.74 -13.62
CA ILE A 125 -6.12 -20.74 -12.18
C ILE A 125 -5.09 -21.61 -11.45
N LEU A 126 -4.75 -22.78 -12.00
CA LEU A 126 -3.74 -23.66 -11.41
C LEU A 126 -2.37 -22.97 -11.27
N GLY A 127 -1.92 -22.27 -12.32
CA GLY A 127 -0.64 -21.54 -12.29
C GLY A 127 -0.62 -20.42 -11.24
N GLY A 128 -1.72 -19.67 -11.15
CA GLY A 128 -1.86 -18.61 -10.15
C GLY A 128 -1.91 -19.15 -8.71
N LEU A 129 -2.68 -20.21 -8.47
CA LEU A 129 -2.78 -20.85 -7.16
C LEU A 129 -1.43 -21.45 -6.74
N ALA A 130 -0.72 -22.10 -7.67
CA ALA A 130 0.63 -22.60 -7.42
C ALA A 130 1.59 -21.46 -7.03
N ALA A 131 1.55 -20.31 -7.71
CA ALA A 131 2.39 -19.16 -7.39
C ALA A 131 2.06 -18.58 -5.99
N VAL A 132 0.77 -18.47 -5.64
CA VAL A 132 0.35 -18.02 -4.31
C VAL A 132 0.85 -18.98 -3.23
N VAL A 133 0.69 -20.29 -3.43
CA VAL A 133 1.16 -21.31 -2.48
C VAL A 133 2.67 -21.24 -2.29
N ILE A 134 3.45 -21.09 -3.38
CA ILE A 134 4.91 -20.94 -3.32
C ILE A 134 5.28 -19.65 -2.58
N GLY A 135 4.60 -18.53 -2.84
CA GLY A 135 4.85 -17.27 -2.17
C GLY A 135 4.57 -17.34 -0.66
N VAL A 136 3.43 -17.94 -0.28
CA VAL A 136 3.06 -18.14 1.13
C VAL A 136 4.03 -19.09 1.83
N ALA A 137 4.41 -20.20 1.19
CA ALA A 137 5.41 -21.11 1.73
C ALA A 137 6.76 -20.41 1.96
N THR A 138 7.21 -19.62 0.99
CA THR A 138 8.46 -18.83 1.11
C THR A 138 8.39 -17.82 2.26
N TYR A 139 7.24 -17.14 2.41
CA TYR A 139 7.01 -16.22 3.52
C TYR A 139 7.09 -16.92 4.89
N TYR A 140 6.43 -18.07 5.05
CA TYR A 140 6.46 -18.79 6.33
C TYR A 140 7.82 -19.42 6.65
N ILE A 141 8.55 -19.91 5.65
CA ILE A 141 9.85 -20.57 5.83
C ILE A 141 10.95 -19.56 6.18
N TYR A 142 10.99 -18.41 5.48
CA TYR A 142 12.10 -17.46 5.61
C TYR A 142 11.64 -16.07 6.05
N GLY A 143 10.63 -15.52 5.36
CA GLY A 143 10.20 -14.12 5.53
C GLY A 143 9.74 -13.79 6.95
N LYS A 144 8.92 -14.65 7.57
CA LYS A 144 8.38 -14.42 8.93
C LYS A 144 9.47 -14.25 9.99
N LYS A 145 10.63 -14.87 9.80
CA LYS A 145 11.75 -14.81 10.77
C LYS A 145 12.59 -13.53 10.64
N HIS A 146 12.65 -12.92 9.46
CA HIS A 146 13.55 -11.80 9.15
C HIS A 146 12.82 -10.50 8.80
N TYR A 147 11.49 -10.50 8.81
CA TYR A 147 10.67 -9.32 8.54
C TYR A 147 10.66 -8.34 9.72
N GLN A 148 10.91 -7.06 9.46
CA GLN A 148 10.74 -5.97 10.43
C GLN A 148 9.26 -5.56 10.49
N MET A 149 8.67 -5.58 11.68
CA MET A 149 7.25 -5.23 11.88
C MET A 149 7.03 -3.74 11.59
N SER A 150 6.26 -3.46 10.54
CA SER A 150 5.71 -2.13 10.25
C SER A 150 4.20 -2.25 10.05
N THR A 151 3.43 -1.25 10.48
CA THR A 151 1.97 -1.22 10.28
C THR A 151 1.68 -1.25 8.79
N THR A 152 1.06 -2.33 8.32
CA THR A 152 0.78 -2.49 6.89
C THR A 152 -0.48 -1.71 6.51
N PRO A 153 -0.53 -1.06 5.34
CA PRO A 153 -1.73 -0.37 4.87
C PRO A 153 -2.96 -1.27 4.79
N PHE A 154 -2.76 -2.57 4.55
CA PHE A 154 -3.84 -3.57 4.57
C PHE A 154 -4.42 -3.76 5.97
N GLN A 155 -3.60 -3.77 7.01
CA GLN A 155 -4.06 -3.87 8.39
C GLN A 155 -4.87 -2.63 8.78
N THR A 156 -4.41 -1.43 8.42
CA THR A 156 -5.18 -0.19 8.61
C THR A 156 -6.52 -0.26 7.89
N PHE A 157 -6.54 -0.71 6.63
CA PHE A 157 -7.78 -0.88 5.86
C PHE A 157 -8.75 -1.90 6.49
N CYS A 158 -8.26 -3.04 6.96
CA CYS A 158 -9.08 -4.01 7.69
C CYS A 158 -9.60 -3.44 9.02
N GLN A 159 -8.80 -2.63 9.71
CA GLN A 159 -9.24 -1.94 10.93
C GLN A 159 -10.36 -0.93 10.64
N MET A 160 -10.24 -0.16 9.56
CA MET A 160 -11.31 0.75 9.09
C MET A 160 -12.61 0.00 8.79
N LEU A 161 -12.54 -1.19 8.20
CA LEU A 161 -13.72 -2.01 7.88
C LEU A 161 -14.35 -2.69 9.11
N SER A 162 -13.55 -3.05 10.12
CA SER A 162 -14.05 -3.82 11.27
C SER A 162 -14.63 -2.94 12.37
N ASN A 163 -14.00 -1.80 12.69
CA ASN A 163 -14.41 -0.92 13.79
C ASN A 163 -14.34 0.54 13.33
N SER A 164 -15.44 1.08 12.78
CA SER A 164 -15.49 2.47 12.29
C SER A 164 -15.15 3.48 13.38
N THR A 165 -15.73 3.37 14.58
CA THR A 165 -15.51 4.31 15.70
C THR A 165 -14.06 4.32 16.20
N ALA A 166 -13.41 3.15 16.28
CA ALA A 166 -12.02 3.06 16.72
C ALA A 166 -11.04 3.52 15.64
N ALA A 167 -11.41 3.42 14.36
CA ALA A 167 -10.62 3.93 13.24
C ALA A 167 -10.77 5.46 13.11
N GLU A 168 -11.97 6.00 13.33
CA GLU A 168 -12.23 7.44 13.40
C GLU A 168 -11.45 8.11 14.53
N SER A 169 -11.44 7.54 15.74
CA SER A 169 -10.61 8.07 16.84
C SER A 169 -9.13 8.11 16.45
N LYS A 170 -8.57 7.02 15.89
CA LYS A 170 -7.18 7.00 15.42
C LYS A 170 -6.89 8.02 14.31
N LEU A 171 -7.85 8.23 13.42
CA LEU A 171 -7.79 9.24 12.38
C LEU A 171 -7.70 10.65 12.99
N HIS A 172 -8.53 10.94 13.99
CA HIS A 172 -8.50 12.24 14.67
C HIS A 172 -7.17 12.44 15.41
N HIS A 173 -6.68 11.42 16.11
CA HIS A 173 -5.36 11.44 16.76
C HIS A 173 -4.21 11.67 15.76
N ALA A 174 -4.22 10.99 14.61
CA ALA A 174 -3.16 11.16 13.62
C ALA A 174 -3.23 12.52 12.90
N ALA A 175 -4.43 13.10 12.68
CA ALA A 175 -4.56 14.48 12.20
C ALA A 175 -3.96 15.49 13.18
N PHE A 176 -4.21 15.31 14.48
CA PHE A 176 -3.67 16.17 15.53
C PHE A 176 -2.13 16.16 15.50
N HIS A 177 -1.53 14.97 15.51
CA HIS A 177 -0.07 14.84 15.50
C HIS A 177 0.58 15.27 14.16
N ALA A 178 -0.10 15.08 13.03
CA ALA A 178 0.41 15.53 11.74
C ALA A 178 0.41 17.07 11.63
N ALA A 179 -0.49 17.74 12.34
CA ALA A 179 -0.60 19.20 12.35
C ALA A 179 0.28 19.88 13.40
N ASP A 180 0.60 19.19 14.50
CA ASP A 180 1.55 19.66 15.54
C ASP A 180 2.99 19.62 15.01
N LEU A 181 3.33 20.61 14.19
CA LEU A 181 4.67 20.79 13.65
C LEU A 181 5.71 21.10 14.74
N GLY A 182 5.26 21.63 15.88
CA GLY A 182 6.09 21.98 17.03
C GLY A 182 6.42 20.83 17.98
N GLY A 183 5.73 19.69 17.88
CA GLY A 183 5.85 18.58 18.83
C GLY A 183 5.48 18.99 20.26
N SER A 184 4.56 19.92 20.38
CA SER A 184 4.23 20.64 21.61
C SER A 184 3.04 20.02 22.35
N ASN A 185 2.39 19.02 21.75
CA ASN A 185 1.18 18.32 22.21
C ASN A 185 -0.05 19.22 22.39
N HIS A 186 -0.04 20.43 21.83
CA HIS A 186 -1.15 21.35 21.75
C HIS A 186 -1.17 22.00 20.36
N LEU A 187 -2.34 22.39 19.86
CA LEU A 187 -2.49 23.03 18.56
C LEU A 187 -2.70 24.53 18.71
N THR A 188 -1.85 25.31 18.05
CA THR A 188 -2.14 26.73 17.81
C THR A 188 -3.20 26.89 16.72
N LEU A 189 -3.85 28.05 16.63
CA LEU A 189 -4.87 28.32 15.59
C LEU A 189 -4.42 27.99 14.16
N LYS A 190 -3.13 28.17 13.82
CA LYS A 190 -2.60 27.84 12.49
C LYS A 190 -2.44 26.33 12.29
N GLU A 191 -2.05 25.61 13.32
CA GLU A 191 -1.90 24.15 13.31
C GLU A 191 -3.29 23.50 13.33
N PHE A 192 -4.23 24.04 14.11
CA PHE A 192 -5.63 23.65 14.11
C PHE A 192 -6.28 23.74 12.72
N ILE A 193 -6.08 24.85 12.00
CA ILE A 193 -6.55 24.99 10.60
C ILE A 193 -5.91 23.92 9.70
N SER A 194 -4.63 23.60 9.93
CA SER A 194 -3.93 22.55 9.18
C SER A 194 -4.51 21.16 9.48
N ALA A 195 -4.85 20.88 10.74
CA ALA A 195 -5.48 19.63 11.19
C ALA A 195 -6.86 19.43 10.54
N LEU A 196 -7.72 20.45 10.56
CA LEU A 196 -9.05 20.39 9.95
C LEU A 196 -8.99 20.19 8.43
N LYS A 197 -8.04 20.86 7.76
CA LYS A 197 -7.78 20.64 6.33
C LYS A 197 -7.29 19.21 6.04
N ALA A 198 -6.49 18.62 6.92
CA ALA A 198 -6.05 17.23 6.79
C ALA A 198 -7.23 16.24 6.93
N LEU A 199 -8.20 16.56 7.78
CA LEU A 199 -9.48 15.84 7.92
C LEU A 199 -10.49 16.14 6.78
N LYS A 200 -10.14 17.02 5.85
CA LYS A 200 -10.96 17.46 4.70
C LYS A 200 -12.18 18.31 5.06
N PHE A 201 -12.16 18.98 6.21
CA PHE A 201 -13.11 20.04 6.50
C PHE A 201 -12.61 21.36 5.89
N GLU A 202 -13.46 22.03 5.10
CA GLU A 202 -13.15 23.33 4.48
C GLU A 202 -14.14 24.39 4.95
N PHE A 203 -13.67 25.31 5.79
CA PHE A 203 -14.40 26.46 6.31
C PHE A 203 -13.78 27.79 5.86
N THR A 204 -14.48 28.89 6.14
CA THR A 204 -14.01 30.28 6.00
C THR A 204 -13.04 30.64 7.14
N ASN A 205 -12.15 31.62 6.92
CA ASN A 205 -11.19 32.07 7.96
C ASN A 205 -11.86 32.52 9.27
N ASP A 206 -13.08 33.06 9.19
CA ASP A 206 -13.84 33.50 10.36
C ASP A 206 -14.48 32.31 11.09
N GLU A 207 -15.06 31.37 10.35
CA GLU A 207 -15.61 30.11 10.88
C GLU A 207 -14.55 29.28 11.61
N TYR A 208 -13.32 29.18 11.09
CA TYR A 208 -12.23 28.49 11.81
C TYR A 208 -11.92 29.12 13.17
N ARG A 209 -12.04 30.45 13.30
CA ARG A 209 -11.81 31.16 14.57
C ARG A 209 -12.95 30.89 15.54
N ASP A 210 -14.18 30.90 15.06
CA ASP A 210 -15.35 30.64 15.88
C ASP A 210 -15.34 29.20 16.40
N ILE A 211 -15.00 28.23 15.55
CA ILE A 211 -14.84 26.82 15.96
C ILE A 211 -13.69 26.69 16.96
N PHE A 212 -12.56 27.35 16.72
CA PHE A 212 -11.41 27.33 17.64
C PHE A 212 -11.80 27.84 19.04
N HIS A 213 -12.55 28.95 19.11
CA HIS A 213 -13.02 29.51 20.38
C HIS A 213 -14.10 28.68 21.06
N LYS A 214 -14.90 27.93 20.30
CA LYS A 214 -15.89 26.99 20.87
C LYS A 214 -15.21 25.72 21.41
N ALA A 215 -14.13 25.27 20.78
CA ALA A 215 -13.42 24.06 21.17
C ALA A 215 -12.49 24.26 22.39
N ASP A 216 -11.88 25.45 22.51
CA ASP A 216 -11.06 25.88 23.66
C ASP A 216 -11.95 26.08 24.90
N THR A 217 -12.16 24.99 25.66
CA THR A 217 -13.12 24.95 26.79
C THR A 217 -12.51 25.59 28.04
N ASP A 218 -11.20 25.49 28.19
CA ASP A 218 -10.47 26.04 29.33
C ASP A 218 -9.98 27.49 29.09
N ALA A 219 -10.20 28.03 27.90
CA ALA A 219 -9.83 29.38 27.44
C ALA A 219 -8.33 29.67 27.56
N ASN A 220 -7.49 28.63 27.40
CA ASN A 220 -6.04 28.76 27.52
C ASN A 220 -5.39 29.31 26.23
N GLY A 221 -6.14 29.40 25.13
CA GLY A 221 -5.68 29.92 23.83
C GLY A 221 -5.00 28.90 22.92
N TYR A 222 -5.03 27.62 23.29
CA TYR A 222 -4.53 26.45 22.58
C TYR A 222 -5.58 25.34 22.64
N ILE A 223 -5.48 24.34 21.75
CA ILE A 223 -6.37 23.18 21.79
C ILE A 223 -5.54 21.94 22.10
N ASP A 224 -5.86 21.29 23.22
CA ASP A 224 -5.25 20.01 23.60
C ASP A 224 -5.90 18.83 22.85
N ILE A 225 -5.25 17.66 22.92
CA ILE A 225 -5.76 16.48 22.21
C ILE A 225 -7.14 16.04 22.69
N ASP A 226 -7.43 16.19 23.98
CA ASP A 226 -8.72 15.81 24.56
C ASP A 226 -9.83 16.77 24.09
N GLU A 227 -9.56 18.08 24.04
CA GLU A 227 -10.49 19.10 23.52
C GLU A 227 -10.71 18.93 22.00
N PHE A 228 -9.66 18.61 21.25
CA PHE A 228 -9.77 18.36 19.82
C PHE A 228 -10.65 17.14 19.51
N LEU A 229 -10.55 16.09 20.32
CA LEU A 229 -11.36 14.88 20.16
C LEU A 229 -12.81 15.12 20.60
N ASP A 230 -13.01 15.78 21.74
CA ASP A 230 -14.34 16.12 22.25
C ASP A 230 -15.10 17.02 21.27
N MET A 231 -14.40 17.98 20.64
CA MET A 231 -14.96 18.81 19.58
C MET A 231 -15.48 17.98 18.38
N LEU A 232 -14.74 16.94 17.98
CA LEU A 232 -15.12 16.07 16.87
C LEU A 232 -16.23 15.07 17.24
N GLU A 233 -16.34 14.69 18.51
CA GLU A 233 -17.35 13.75 19.00
C GLU A 233 -18.68 14.44 19.32
N ASN A 234 -18.66 15.69 19.80
CA ASN A 234 -19.85 16.48 20.14
C ASN A 234 -20.42 17.30 18.97
N ASP A 235 -19.98 17.02 17.74
CA ASP A 235 -20.47 17.63 16.49
C ASP A 235 -20.46 19.17 16.48
N ILE A 236 -19.52 19.79 17.21
CA ILE A 236 -19.32 21.25 17.25
C ILE A 236 -19.06 21.82 15.83
N LEU A 237 -18.64 20.95 14.91
CA LEU A 237 -18.43 21.24 13.49
C LEU A 237 -19.74 21.36 12.67
N GLU A 238 -20.86 20.77 13.10
CA GLU A 238 -22.17 20.91 12.41
C GLU A 238 -22.93 22.18 12.81
N GLU A 239 -22.60 22.80 13.94
CA GLU A 239 -23.23 24.03 14.46
C GLU A 239 -22.53 25.34 14.04
N ALA A 240 -21.64 25.30 13.04
CA ALA A 240 -20.87 26.45 12.54
C ALA A 240 -21.37 26.96 11.19
#